data_AF-A0A822CV20-F1
#
_entry.id   AF-A0A822CV20-F1
#
_cell.length_a   1.000
_cell.length_b   1.000
_cell.length_c   1.000
_cell.angle_alpha   90.00
_cell.angle_beta   90.00
_cell.angle_gamma   90.00
#
_symmetry.space_group_name_H-M   'P 1'
#
loop_
_entity.id
_entity.type
_entity.pdbx_description
1 polymer ?
#
loop_
_entity_poly.entity_id
_entity_poly.type
_entity_poly.pdbx_seq_one_letter_code
_entity_poly.pdbx_strand_id
1 'polypeptide(L)'
;LDLNNIQLLKLYNGPFYLIRRTYDEIMNFIPGKLATNRANEILFSILPYRYPFIYNNDETVTLLKQYICSKKIQKKTLFDKYCSDIDILQTLIDQYRLENPIGSYPCKFGKNFSFDERQRFAIYFVDQYLIDFDAQHCTSLPQCYFCLPHRCV
;
A
#
# COMPACT_ATOMS: atom_id res chain seq x y z
N LEU A 1 10.26 -18.87 -16.96
CA LEU A 1 10.14 -17.64 -16.14
C LEU A 1 8.81 -17.73 -15.41
N ASP A 2 8.80 -17.65 -14.08
CA ASP A 2 7.54 -17.52 -13.33
C ASP A 2 7.03 -16.08 -13.50
N LEU A 3 5.78 -15.90 -13.91
CA LEU A 3 5.13 -14.61 -14.12
C LEU A 3 4.16 -14.26 -12.98
N ASN A 4 4.13 -15.05 -11.92
CA ASN A 4 3.33 -14.79 -10.73
C ASN A 4 3.99 -13.73 -9.85
N ASN A 5 3.80 -12.46 -10.23
CA ASN A 5 4.39 -11.31 -9.55
C ASN A 5 4.06 -11.26 -8.05
N ILE A 6 2.89 -11.75 -7.62
CA ILE A 6 2.52 -11.78 -6.20
C ILE A 6 3.39 -12.77 -5.43
N GLN A 7 3.58 -13.99 -5.94
CA GLN A 7 4.43 -14.98 -5.29
C GLN A 7 5.89 -14.54 -5.26
N LEU A 8 6.39 -13.95 -6.35
CA LEU A 8 7.75 -13.40 -6.40
C LEU A 8 7.94 -12.24 -5.41
N LEU A 9 6.96 -11.34 -5.29
CA LEU A 9 7.02 -10.24 -4.31
C LEU A 9 6.96 -10.70 -2.86
N LYS A 10 6.31 -11.84 -2.56
CA LYS A 10 6.32 -12.43 -1.21
C LYS A 10 7.70 -12.95 -0.80
N LEU A 11 8.54 -13.33 -1.77
CA LEU A 11 9.92 -13.76 -1.55
C LEU A 11 10.90 -12.57 -1.48
N TYR A 12 10.50 -11.40 -1.96
CA TYR A 12 11.31 -10.20 -1.94
C TYR A 12 11.12 -9.41 -0.64
N ASN A 13 12.19 -9.35 0.18
CA ASN A 13 12.19 -8.60 1.45
C ASN A 13 12.49 -7.11 1.30
N GLY A 14 12.90 -6.66 0.12
CA GLY A 14 13.26 -5.26 -0.11
C GLY A 14 12.05 -4.33 -0.22
N PRO A 15 12.31 -3.01 -0.21
CA PRO A 15 11.28 -2.00 -0.43
C PRO A 15 10.85 -1.98 -1.90
N PHE A 16 9.56 -1.67 -2.13
CA PHE A 16 9.01 -1.40 -3.44
C PHE A 16 7.80 -0.45 -3.30
N TYR A 17 7.44 0.22 -4.38
CA TYR A 17 6.11 0.81 -4.56
C TYR A 17 5.61 0.53 -5.97
N LEU A 18 4.31 0.68 -6.18
CA LEU A 18 3.64 0.53 -7.44
C LEU A 18 3.28 1.90 -7.98
N ILE A 19 3.50 2.10 -9.28
CA ILE A 19 2.94 3.23 -10.01
C ILE A 19 1.74 2.72 -10.77
N ARG A 20 0.55 3.20 -10.43
CA ARG A 20 -0.70 2.74 -11.00
C ARG A 20 -1.33 3.84 -11.85
N ARG A 21 -1.48 3.55 -13.13
CA ARG A 21 -2.29 4.39 -14.02
C ARG A 21 -3.77 4.22 -13.71
N THR A 22 -4.46 5.31 -13.38
CA THR A 22 -5.85 5.23 -12.90
C THR A 22 -6.87 5.03 -14.02
N TYR A 23 -6.54 5.40 -15.26
CA TYR A 23 -7.41 5.30 -16.44
C TYR A 23 -6.92 4.26 -17.47
N ASP A 24 -5.98 3.40 -17.11
CA ASP A 24 -5.44 2.38 -18.01
C ASP A 24 -6.51 1.33 -18.34
N GLU A 25 -6.94 1.33 -19.60
CA GLU A 25 -7.98 0.51 -20.18
C GLU A 25 -7.61 -0.97 -20.33
N ILE A 26 -6.32 -1.31 -20.26
CA ILE A 26 -5.82 -2.69 -20.30
C ILE A 26 -5.77 -3.26 -18.89
N MET A 27 -5.40 -2.44 -17.91
CA MET A 27 -5.30 -2.85 -16.50
C MET A 27 -6.65 -2.85 -15.79
N ASN A 28 -7.57 -1.96 -16.16
CA ASN A 28 -8.92 -1.89 -15.62
C ASN A 28 -9.83 -2.90 -16.34
N PHE A 29 -10.32 -3.92 -15.65
CA PHE A 29 -11.25 -4.89 -16.25
C PHE A 29 -12.56 -4.24 -16.73
N ILE A 30 -13.04 -3.21 -16.02
CA ILE A 30 -14.14 -2.35 -16.47
C ILE A 30 -13.58 -0.94 -16.72
N PRO A 31 -13.61 -0.43 -17.96
CA PRO A 31 -13.13 0.92 -18.28
C PRO A 31 -13.74 1.99 -17.37
N GLY A 32 -12.88 2.89 -16.88
CA GLY A 32 -13.28 3.97 -15.97
C GLY A 32 -13.56 3.54 -14.51
N LYS A 33 -13.51 2.24 -14.18
CA LYS A 33 -13.67 1.75 -12.80
C LYS A 33 -12.33 1.33 -12.19
N LEU A 34 -11.70 2.26 -11.47
CA LEU A 34 -10.42 2.06 -10.77
C LEU A 34 -10.42 0.84 -9.82
N ALA A 35 -11.56 0.51 -9.22
CA ALA A 35 -11.71 -0.65 -8.36
C ALA A 35 -11.37 -1.97 -9.07
N THR A 36 -11.48 -2.01 -10.40
CA THR A 36 -11.22 -3.17 -11.23
C THR A 36 -9.81 -3.21 -11.82
N ASN A 37 -8.94 -2.27 -11.41
CA ASN A 37 -7.55 -2.26 -11.83
C ASN A 37 -6.80 -3.47 -11.25
N ARG A 38 -6.18 -4.29 -12.12
CA ARG A 38 -5.48 -5.50 -11.69
C ARG A 38 -4.30 -5.26 -10.75
N ALA A 39 -3.71 -4.06 -10.74
CA ALA A 39 -2.64 -3.74 -9.80
C ALA A 39 -3.14 -3.73 -8.33
N ASN A 40 -4.43 -3.57 -8.10
CA ASN A 40 -5.03 -3.58 -6.76
C ASN A 40 -4.81 -4.92 -6.05
N GLU A 41 -4.89 -6.02 -6.80
CA GLU A 41 -4.70 -7.38 -6.29
C GLU A 41 -3.30 -7.60 -5.70
N ILE A 42 -2.30 -6.89 -6.22
CA ILE A 42 -0.95 -6.94 -5.67
C ILE A 42 -0.97 -6.40 -4.24
N LEU A 43 -1.57 -5.24 -3.99
CA LEU A 43 -1.61 -4.65 -2.65
C LEU A 43 -2.55 -5.39 -1.70
N PHE A 44 -3.70 -5.88 -2.19
CA PHE A 44 -4.60 -6.72 -1.40
C PHE A 44 -3.92 -8.01 -0.93
N SER A 45 -2.94 -8.50 -1.68
CA SER A 45 -2.19 -9.71 -1.33
C SER A 45 -0.94 -9.43 -0.51
N ILE A 46 -0.18 -8.39 -0.87
CA ILE A 46 1.15 -8.14 -0.29
C ILE A 46 1.07 -7.41 1.04
N LEU A 47 0.17 -6.44 1.23
CA LEU A 47 0.11 -5.69 2.49
C LEU A 47 -0.32 -6.59 3.67
N PRO A 48 -1.38 -7.43 3.56
CA PRO A 48 -1.70 -8.39 4.62
C PRO A 48 -0.62 -9.45 4.83
N TYR A 49 0.10 -9.84 3.79
CA TYR A 49 1.25 -10.75 3.92
C TYR A 49 2.41 -10.10 4.69
N ARG A 50 2.80 -8.86 4.34
CA ARG A 50 3.94 -8.17 4.99
C ARG A 50 3.61 -7.76 6.43
N TYR A 51 2.36 -7.36 6.68
CA TYR A 51 1.91 -6.80 7.96
C TYR A 51 0.68 -7.54 8.52
N PRO A 52 0.81 -8.84 8.86
CA PRO A 52 -0.33 -9.66 9.25
C PRO A 52 -1.09 -9.13 10.46
N PHE A 53 -0.41 -8.44 11.39
CA PHE A 53 -1.06 -7.88 12.59
C PHE A 53 -1.79 -6.56 12.35
N ILE A 54 -1.53 -5.87 11.23
CA ILE A 54 -2.29 -4.68 10.83
C ILE A 54 -3.62 -5.12 10.20
N TYR A 55 -3.57 -6.09 9.29
CA TYR A 55 -4.72 -6.54 8.50
C TYR A 55 -5.38 -7.82 9.05
N ASN A 56 -5.41 -7.98 10.38
CA ASN A 56 -5.93 -9.18 11.04
C ASN A 56 -7.44 -9.19 11.29
N ASN A 57 -8.17 -8.20 10.78
CA ASN A 57 -9.61 -8.06 10.94
C ASN A 57 -10.26 -7.56 9.64
N ASP A 58 -11.52 -7.93 9.43
CA ASP A 58 -12.24 -7.69 8.19
C ASP A 58 -12.52 -6.20 7.94
N GLU A 59 -12.73 -5.41 8.99
CA GLU A 59 -12.96 -3.97 8.88
C GLU A 59 -11.73 -3.23 8.34
N THR A 60 -10.53 -3.60 8.80
CA THR A 60 -9.27 -3.01 8.31
C THR A 60 -8.97 -3.45 6.88
N VAL A 61 -9.27 -4.69 6.52
CA VAL A 61 -9.18 -5.18 5.13
C VAL A 61 -10.20 -4.49 4.23
N THR A 62 -11.40 -4.21 4.73
CA THR A 62 -12.44 -3.46 4.01
C THR A 62 -12.00 -2.01 3.79
N LEU A 63 -11.44 -1.37 4.82
CA LEU A 63 -10.88 -0.02 4.74
C LEU A 63 -9.73 0.05 3.72
N LEU A 64 -8.83 -0.95 3.71
CA LEU A 64 -7.76 -1.09 2.71
C LEU A 64 -8.33 -1.09 1.29
N LYS A 65 -9.32 -1.95 1.03
CA LYS A 65 -9.98 -2.06 -0.27
C LYS A 65 -10.67 -0.76 -0.66
N GLN A 66 -11.42 -0.15 0.26
CA GLN A 66 -12.08 1.12 0.04
C GLN A 66 -11.07 2.20 -0.35
N TYR A 67 -9.96 2.33 0.38
CA TYR A 67 -8.95 3.34 0.14
C TYR A 67 -8.24 3.14 -1.20
N ILE A 68 -7.76 1.94 -1.52
CA ILE A 68 -7.08 1.64 -2.80
C ILE A 68 -7.98 1.94 -4.00
N CYS A 69 -9.28 1.63 -3.89
CA CYS A 69 -10.27 1.81 -4.95
C CYS A 69 -10.84 3.24 -5.04
N SER A 70 -10.56 4.09 -4.05
CA SER A 70 -11.07 5.47 -3.99
C SER A 70 -10.37 6.38 -5.00
N LYS A 71 -11.12 7.39 -5.48
CA LYS A 71 -10.56 8.49 -6.29
C LYS A 71 -9.74 9.44 -5.42
N LYS A 72 -8.89 10.25 -6.06
CA LYS A 72 -7.96 11.20 -5.42
C LYS A 72 -8.58 12.04 -4.29
N ILE A 73 -9.76 12.64 -4.52
CA ILE A 73 -10.43 13.48 -3.50
C ILE A 73 -10.79 12.66 -2.27
N GLN A 74 -11.42 11.50 -2.46
CA GLN A 74 -11.82 10.62 -1.35
C GLN A 74 -10.61 10.01 -0.63
N LYS A 75 -9.56 9.65 -1.37
CA LYS A 75 -8.28 9.24 -0.78
C LYS A 75 -7.73 10.33 0.12
N LYS A 76 -7.67 11.58 -0.35
CA LYS A 76 -7.22 12.70 0.48
C LYS A 76 -8.06 12.83 1.75
N THR A 77 -9.38 12.80 1.66
CA THR A 77 -10.26 12.86 2.84
C THR A 77 -10.01 11.72 3.84
N LEU A 78 -9.83 10.49 3.35
CA LEU A 78 -9.53 9.34 4.20
C LEU A 78 -8.13 9.46 4.81
N PHE A 79 -7.14 9.87 4.04
CA PHE A 79 -5.78 10.07 4.51
C PHE A 79 -5.74 11.13 5.60
N ASP A 80 -6.35 12.29 5.38
CA ASP A 80 -6.43 13.37 6.37
C ASP A 80 -7.14 12.91 7.66
N LYS A 81 -8.14 12.02 7.55
CA LYS A 81 -8.86 11.45 8.70
C LYS A 81 -8.00 10.51 9.55
N TYR A 82 -7.22 9.62 8.93
CA TYR A 82 -6.49 8.55 9.63
C TYR A 82 -5.01 8.88 9.88
N CYS A 83 -4.44 9.81 9.11
CA CYS A 83 -3.03 10.12 9.08
C CYS A 83 -2.74 11.61 9.37
N SER A 84 -3.57 12.27 10.18
CA SER A 84 -3.34 13.65 10.62
C SER A 84 -1.98 13.85 11.29
N ASP A 85 -1.51 12.85 12.04
CA ASP A 85 -0.26 12.89 12.82
C ASP A 85 0.79 11.94 12.23
N ILE A 86 1.29 12.27 11.04
CA ILE A 86 2.29 11.44 10.32
C ILE A 86 3.55 11.22 11.16
N ASP A 87 4.01 12.24 11.89
CA ASP A 87 5.24 12.16 12.68
C ASP A 87 5.16 11.07 13.77
N ILE A 88 3.98 10.86 14.36
CA ILE A 88 3.74 9.81 15.34
C ILE A 88 3.83 8.43 14.66
N LEU A 89 3.22 8.28 13.49
CA LEU A 89 3.27 7.03 12.73
C LEU A 89 4.71 6.66 12.33
N GLN A 90 5.49 7.66 11.89
CA GLN A 90 6.91 7.50 11.58
C GLN A 90 7.74 7.13 12.81
N THR A 91 7.49 7.79 13.95
CA THR A 91 8.18 7.50 15.21
C THR A 91 7.99 6.04 15.64
N LEU A 92 6.75 5.52 15.57
CA LEU A 92 6.44 4.12 15.91
C LEU A 92 7.12 3.13 14.95
N ILE A 93 7.18 3.47 13.68
CA ILE A 93 7.89 2.69 12.67
C ILE A 93 9.40 2.65 12.97
N ASP A 94 10.00 3.80 13.29
CA ASP A 94 11.43 3.90 13.57
C ASP A 94 11.81 3.17 14.86
N GLN A 95 10.97 3.25 15.90
CA GLN A 95 11.11 2.44 17.11
C GLN A 95 11.14 0.95 16.77
N TYR A 96 10.19 0.46 15.96
CA TYR A 96 10.18 -0.93 15.55
C TYR A 96 11.43 -1.33 14.76
N ARG A 97 11.94 -0.45 13.88
CA ARG A 97 13.17 -0.70 13.11
C ARG A 97 14.40 -0.80 14.00
N LEU A 98 14.48 0.02 15.05
CA LEU A 98 15.58 -0.04 16.02
C LEU A 98 15.59 -1.38 16.77
N GLU A 99 14.41 -1.90 17.13
CA GLU A 99 14.26 -3.21 17.76
C GLU A 99 14.44 -4.37 16.77
N ASN A 100 14.21 -4.14 15.47
CA ASN A 100 14.24 -5.13 14.40
C ASN A 100 15.12 -4.67 13.22
N PRO A 101 16.45 -4.56 13.42
CA PRO A 101 17.36 -3.98 12.43
C PRO A 101 17.36 -4.77 11.11
N ILE A 102 17.26 -6.09 11.19
CA ILE A 102 17.12 -6.98 10.03
C ILE A 102 15.62 -7.09 9.69
N GLY A 103 15.23 -6.45 8.60
CA GLY A 103 13.86 -6.52 8.09
C GLY A 103 13.58 -7.85 7.42
N SER A 104 12.50 -8.50 7.84
CA SER A 104 11.96 -9.68 7.17
C SER A 104 10.45 -9.60 7.12
N TYR A 105 9.88 -10.01 5.99
CA TYR A 105 8.43 -10.18 5.86
C TYR A 105 8.07 -11.67 5.86
N PRO A 106 6.94 -12.06 6.49
CA PRO A 106 6.03 -11.26 7.31
C PRO A 106 6.67 -10.73 8.59
N CYS A 107 6.31 -9.52 9.03
CA CYS A 107 6.82 -8.93 10.28
C CYS A 107 5.76 -8.89 11.39
N LYS A 108 6.19 -8.56 12.62
CA LYS A 108 5.32 -8.50 13.81
C LYS A 108 4.81 -7.09 14.13
N PHE A 109 5.06 -6.13 13.24
CA PHE A 109 4.59 -4.75 13.40
C PHE A 109 3.07 -4.70 13.52
N GLY A 110 2.58 -4.00 14.54
CA GLY A 110 1.16 -3.90 14.86
C GLY A 110 0.61 -4.97 15.80
N LYS A 111 1.45 -5.91 16.29
CA LYS A 111 1.00 -6.98 17.21
C LYS A 111 0.24 -6.45 18.43
N ASN A 112 0.71 -5.33 19.01
CA ASN A 112 0.13 -4.73 20.21
C ASN A 112 -0.70 -3.47 19.92
N PHE A 113 -0.98 -3.16 18.65
CA PHE A 113 -1.75 -1.99 18.29
C PHE A 113 -3.23 -2.19 18.59
N SER A 114 -3.87 -1.11 19.01
CA SER A 114 -5.32 -0.95 19.05
C SER A 114 -5.93 -1.03 17.65
N PHE A 115 -7.24 -1.18 17.59
CA PHE A 115 -7.98 -1.22 16.33
C PHE A 115 -7.79 0.07 15.50
N ASP A 116 -7.87 1.24 16.15
CA ASP A 116 -7.67 2.53 15.50
C ASP A 116 -6.26 2.65 14.89
N GLU A 117 -5.21 2.33 15.66
CA GLU A 117 -3.83 2.35 15.17
C GLU A 117 -3.64 1.45 13.95
N ARG A 118 -4.25 0.25 13.93
CA ARG A 118 -4.21 -0.63 12.75
C ARG A 118 -4.85 0.01 11.53
N GLN A 119 -6.01 0.65 11.69
CA GLN A 119 -6.66 1.37 10.59
C GLN A 119 -5.81 2.54 10.08
N ARG A 120 -5.16 3.28 10.99
CA ARG A 120 -4.22 4.36 10.64
C ARG A 120 -3.05 3.85 9.80
N PHE A 121 -2.38 2.78 10.24
CA PHE A 121 -1.28 2.18 9.48
C PHE A 121 -1.75 1.51 8.20
N ALA A 122 -2.97 0.96 8.15
CA ALA A 122 -3.53 0.38 6.94
C ALA A 122 -3.65 1.40 5.81
N ILE A 123 -4.06 2.64 6.13
CA ILE A 123 -4.11 3.76 5.17
C ILE A 123 -2.71 4.26 4.84
N TYR A 124 -1.91 4.51 5.87
CA TYR A 124 -0.55 5.05 5.72
C TYR A 124 0.31 4.16 4.81
N PHE A 125 0.29 2.84 5.01
CA PHE A 125 1.06 1.93 4.17
C PHE A 125 0.62 1.92 2.71
N VAL A 126 -0.66 2.10 2.40
CA VAL A 126 -1.05 2.20 0.98
C VAL A 126 -0.38 3.42 0.34
N ASP A 127 -0.31 4.54 1.04
CA ASP A 127 0.33 5.76 0.52
C ASP A 127 1.84 5.58 0.29
N GLN A 128 2.50 4.74 1.09
CA GLN A 128 3.92 4.40 0.89
C GLN A 128 4.16 3.42 -0.26
N TYR A 129 3.20 2.54 -0.56
CA TYR A 129 3.34 1.49 -1.56
C TYR A 129 2.67 1.79 -2.90
N LEU A 130 1.89 2.87 -3.02
CA LEU A 130 1.09 3.16 -4.21
C LEU A 130 1.15 4.63 -4.59
N ILE A 131 1.64 4.88 -5.79
CA ILE A 131 1.58 6.18 -6.44
C ILE A 131 0.58 6.10 -7.59
N ASP A 132 -0.49 6.90 -7.53
CA ASP A 132 -1.42 7.03 -8.64
C ASP A 132 -0.90 8.02 -9.69
N PHE A 133 -1.01 7.64 -10.95
CA PHE A 133 -0.72 8.47 -12.11
C PHE A 133 -1.98 8.58 -12.97
N ASP A 134 -2.52 9.80 -13.08
CA ASP A 134 -3.77 10.04 -13.82
C ASP A 134 -3.52 10.01 -15.33
N ALA A 135 -3.56 8.81 -15.90
CA ALA A 135 -3.18 8.55 -17.28
C ALA A 135 -3.81 7.26 -17.85
N GLN A 136 -3.86 7.18 -19.18
CA GLN A 136 -4.26 6.01 -19.97
C GLN A 136 -3.04 5.14 -20.34
N HIS A 137 -3.26 3.99 -20.98
CA HIS A 137 -2.22 3.00 -21.24
C HIS A 137 -1.02 3.52 -22.05
N CYS A 138 -1.23 4.38 -23.04
CA CYS A 138 -0.17 4.88 -23.93
C CYS A 138 0.48 6.19 -23.46
N THR A 139 0.16 6.69 -22.28
CA THR A 139 0.78 7.90 -21.74
C THR A 139 2.16 7.56 -21.15
N SER A 140 3.21 8.18 -21.67
CA SER A 140 4.58 8.02 -21.15
C SER A 140 4.62 8.34 -19.65
N LEU A 141 5.26 7.47 -18.87
CA LEU A 141 5.42 7.67 -17.43
C LEU A 141 6.56 8.69 -17.18
N PRO A 142 6.30 9.83 -16.53
CA PRO A 142 7.34 10.84 -16.29
C PRO A 142 8.45 10.35 -15.38
N GLN A 143 9.69 10.81 -15.63
CA GLN A 143 10.87 10.40 -14.87
C GLN A 143 10.76 10.69 -13.35
N CYS A 144 10.04 11.74 -12.97
CA CYS A 144 9.85 12.12 -11.56
C CYS A 144 9.09 11.08 -10.72
N TYR A 145 8.45 10.10 -11.34
CA TYR A 145 7.81 8.99 -10.63
C TYR A 145 8.77 7.87 -10.26
N PHE A 146 10.02 7.87 -10.75
CA PHE A 146 11.04 6.88 -10.44
C PHE A 146 11.89 7.36 -9.26
N CYS A 147 11.39 7.11 -8.06
CA CYS A 147 12.06 7.37 -6.79
C CYS A 147 12.59 6.06 -6.19
N LEU A 148 13.53 6.14 -5.26
CA LEU A 148 13.90 4.97 -4.48
C LEU A 148 12.76 4.63 -3.51
N PRO A 149 12.30 3.37 -3.46
CA PRO A 149 11.29 2.96 -2.49
C PRO A 149 11.87 2.97 -1.08
N HIS A 150 11.10 3.45 -0.11
CA HIS A 150 11.50 3.46 1.29
C HIS A 150 11.15 2.14 1.97
N ARG A 151 12.04 1.65 2.83
CA ARG A 151 11.67 0.57 3.76
C ARG A 151 10.57 1.12 4.65
N CYS A 152 9.44 0.40 4.76
CA CYS A 152 8.31 0.85 5.58
C CYS A 152 8.45 0.40 7.04
N VAL A 153 8.97 -0.80 7.29
CA VAL A 153 9.21 -1.39 8.63
C VAL A 153 10.45 -2.28 8.57
#